data_AF-A0AA35W9C4-F1
#
_entry.id   AF-A0AA35W9C4-F1
#
_cell.length_a   1.000
_cell.length_b   1.000
_cell.length_c   1.000
_cell.angle_alpha   90.00
_cell.angle_beta   90.00
_cell.angle_gamma   90.00
#
_symmetry.space_group_name_H-M   'P 1'
#
loop_
_entity.id
_entity.type
_entity.pdbx_description
1 polymer ?
#
loop_
_entity_poly.entity_id
_entity_poly.type
_entity_poly.pdbx_seq_one_letter_code
_entity_poly.pdbx_strand_id
1 'polypeptide(L)'
;MVEKQTLTYSLFLSLLLVLRTWANTEDQVYLQVYPPVNDTDDLTDIYFALMLSFGGDYVSIGALPGVQIALDYINSEPSILPGYSLHYTLTDSQCNRSMALESLFKQLSSEHVKLGLVGSGCSVATEPTAEISQFFNIPQVSCVSSSSELKNRNRFRYYFQLLAAESQIAQGFFKIITHYGWKRISLIIQNENLFTVTMDVLKEQLAESGVDFTEKLFNTEDGIDGLSGGIFEPDTRIYVVAMYASHARDFLCKAYYEGIGYPKYLLITYGWYGSEWWTGKASSKNFNCTPEQRSQALAYSLAPRVQEAFTNLTAPDVSGTTAAMYIEHYREAVLMEVNEEINLRSYIPDRSDPFYYAQHCHEATLTLAFALNKTINDLKNNEEQNTTVVVSKNLVENTVFVEKMVKYLQNTSFDGLSGKTVRFDEDGIRQINVLDVYQYQWNNTKIFRANVAVVHVDESLVIHYHQPFSRDSPGMWPDGVPNDGVPIEDVVTVSVGLTVVYVVFAAAGLAFAVVCIFFTLIFRNRKLIRLSSPNLNYLIGLGAIVLYLNIITLVIPTTNTHFAAVLCNVIQFI
;
A
#
# COMPACT_ATOMS: atom_id res chain seq x y z
N MET A 1 29.48 31.82 37.47
CA MET A 1 30.56 32.07 36.47
C MET A 1 30.88 30.82 35.66
N VAL A 2 30.83 29.62 36.27
CA VAL A 2 31.03 28.32 35.60
C VAL A 2 29.92 27.98 34.57
N GLU A 3 28.66 28.34 34.85
CA GLU A 3 27.50 28.00 34.00
C GLU A 3 27.43 28.78 32.67
N LYS A 4 27.99 30.01 32.64
CA LYS A 4 28.14 30.79 31.40
C LYS A 4 29.25 30.24 30.50
N GLN A 5 30.28 29.61 31.08
CA GLN A 5 31.35 28.97 30.29
C GLN A 5 30.86 27.68 29.64
N THR A 6 30.08 26.85 30.32
CA THR A 6 29.52 25.63 29.71
C THR A 6 28.58 25.93 28.54
N LEU A 7 27.80 27.02 28.62
CA LEU A 7 26.91 27.41 27.52
C LEU A 7 27.68 27.92 26.29
N THR A 8 28.72 28.75 26.49
CA THR A 8 29.57 29.20 25.38
C THR A 8 30.39 28.07 24.79
N TYR A 9 30.92 27.14 25.58
CA TYR A 9 31.62 25.96 25.06
C TYR A 9 30.68 25.04 24.27
N SER A 10 29.43 24.86 24.73
CA SER A 10 28.43 24.07 24.00
C SER A 10 28.06 24.71 22.66
N LEU A 11 27.82 26.02 22.63
CA LEU A 11 27.56 26.79 21.41
C LEU A 11 28.77 26.80 20.46
N PHE A 12 29.99 26.87 21.00
CA PHE A 12 31.21 26.82 20.20
C PHE A 12 31.47 25.41 19.64
N LEU A 13 31.14 24.35 20.38
CA LEU A 13 31.21 22.97 19.91
C LEU A 13 30.17 22.69 18.83
N SER A 14 28.93 23.18 18.99
CA SER A 14 27.90 23.03 17.95
C SER A 14 28.22 23.88 16.72
N LEU A 15 28.79 25.08 16.88
CA LEU A 15 29.29 25.88 15.75
C LEU A 15 30.49 25.20 15.05
N LEU A 16 31.42 24.59 15.80
CA LEU A 16 32.54 23.83 15.24
C LEU A 16 32.09 22.53 14.59
N LEU A 17 31.07 21.85 15.12
CA LEU A 17 30.44 20.69 14.47
C LEU A 17 29.76 21.11 13.18
N VAL A 18 29.01 22.23 13.19
CA VAL A 18 28.39 22.81 11.99
C VAL A 18 29.45 23.20 10.96
N LEU A 19 30.53 23.88 11.36
CA LEU A 19 31.63 24.27 10.47
C LEU A 19 32.44 23.08 9.97
N ARG A 20 32.58 22.02 10.78
CA ARG A 20 33.28 20.79 10.38
C ARG A 20 32.42 19.90 9.48
N THR A 21 31.10 19.92 9.65
CA THR A 21 30.17 19.35 8.65
C THR A 21 30.19 20.19 7.38
N TRP A 22 30.28 21.52 7.47
CA TRP A 22 30.33 22.43 6.33
C TRP A 22 31.66 22.36 5.55
N ALA A 23 32.78 22.07 6.22
CA ALA A 23 34.08 21.88 5.58
C ALA A 23 34.29 20.46 5.01
N ASN A 24 33.51 19.47 5.47
CA ASN A 24 33.50 18.11 4.89
C ASN A 24 32.41 17.93 3.81
N THR A 25 31.57 18.94 3.54
CA THR A 25 30.51 18.87 2.52
C THR A 25 30.96 19.14 1.09
N GLU A 26 32.20 19.57 0.86
CA GLU A 26 32.70 19.77 -0.52
C GLU A 26 32.95 18.45 -1.27
N ASP A 27 33.18 17.33 -0.57
CA ASP A 27 33.57 16.04 -1.18
C ASP A 27 32.47 14.98 -1.28
N GLN A 28 31.19 15.36 -1.15
CA GLN A 28 30.07 14.41 -1.30
C GLN A 28 29.03 14.86 -2.34
N VAL A 29 29.41 14.66 -3.61
CA VAL A 29 28.58 14.10 -4.69
C VAL A 29 27.54 15.04 -5.32
N TYR A 30 28.00 15.99 -6.16
CA TYR A 30 27.19 16.55 -7.26
C TYR A 30 27.57 15.79 -8.55
N LEU A 31 27.02 14.60 -8.75
CA LEU A 31 27.39 13.80 -9.93
C LEU A 31 26.55 14.21 -11.14
N GLN A 32 27.18 14.90 -12.07
CA GLN A 32 26.72 14.91 -13.45
C GLN A 32 27.11 13.55 -14.05
N VAL A 33 26.11 12.71 -14.29
CA VAL A 33 26.34 11.32 -14.72
C VAL A 33 26.48 11.23 -16.22
N TYR A 34 25.72 12.02 -16.98
CA TYR A 34 25.82 12.11 -18.44
C TYR A 34 26.38 13.47 -18.87
N PRO A 35 27.22 13.55 -19.93
CA PRO A 35 27.72 14.81 -20.42
C PRO A 35 26.55 15.66 -20.94
N PRO A 36 26.64 17.00 -20.83
CA PRO A 36 25.69 17.87 -21.49
C PRO A 36 25.77 17.67 -23.01
N VAL A 37 24.63 17.73 -23.69
CA VAL A 37 24.58 17.75 -25.16
C VAL A 37 25.35 18.99 -25.65
N ASN A 38 26.23 18.81 -26.67
CA ASN A 38 27.16 19.82 -27.19
C ASN A 38 26.63 21.27 -27.08
N ASP A 39 27.38 22.09 -26.35
CA ASP A 39 27.20 23.54 -26.24
C ASP A 39 27.12 24.15 -27.64
N THR A 40 25.93 24.60 -28.03
CA THR A 40 25.76 25.44 -29.21
C THR A 40 25.12 26.75 -28.76
N ASP A 41 25.88 27.82 -28.96
CA ASP A 41 25.57 29.24 -28.69
C ASP A 41 25.28 29.64 -27.22
N ASP A 42 25.36 30.95 -26.99
CA ASP A 42 25.39 31.75 -25.74
C ASP A 42 24.15 31.54 -24.79
N LEU A 43 23.81 30.29 -24.44
CA LEU A 43 22.66 29.92 -23.61
C LEU A 43 22.95 30.11 -22.10
N THR A 44 21.91 30.43 -21.33
CA THR A 44 22.00 30.52 -19.86
C THR A 44 21.69 29.18 -19.20
N ASP A 45 22.64 28.65 -18.41
CA ASP A 45 22.43 27.41 -17.68
C ASP A 45 21.47 27.57 -16.49
N ILE A 46 20.51 26.65 -16.39
CA ILE A 46 19.55 26.58 -15.28
C ILE A 46 19.51 25.18 -14.70
N TYR A 47 19.25 25.06 -13.39
CA TYR A 47 19.38 23.80 -12.68
C TYR A 47 18.11 23.43 -11.90
N PHE A 48 17.83 22.12 -11.84
CA PHE A 48 16.91 21.54 -10.86
C PHE A 48 17.64 20.52 -9.98
N ALA A 49 17.11 20.30 -8.78
CA ALA A 49 17.61 19.26 -7.88
C ALA A 49 17.01 17.91 -8.29
N LEU A 50 17.85 16.92 -8.58
CA LEU A 50 17.43 15.54 -8.78
C LEU A 50 17.82 14.73 -7.54
N MET A 51 16.84 14.09 -6.91
CA MET A 51 17.06 13.25 -5.74
C MET A 51 16.51 11.85 -6.01
N LEU A 52 17.38 10.85 -5.98
CA LEU A 52 17.06 9.43 -6.14
C LEU A 52 17.68 8.64 -5.00
N SER A 53 17.25 7.41 -4.79
CA SER A 53 17.80 6.51 -3.77
C SER A 53 18.72 5.47 -4.42
N PHE A 54 19.96 5.42 -3.96
CA PHE A 54 20.97 4.48 -4.48
C PHE A 54 21.02 3.22 -3.60
N GLY A 55 20.48 3.30 -2.38
CA GLY A 55 20.35 2.22 -1.41
C GLY A 55 19.09 2.35 -0.55
N GLY A 56 19.06 1.61 0.55
CA GLY A 56 17.92 1.54 1.47
C GLY A 56 16.89 0.47 1.10
N ASP A 57 15.71 0.54 1.71
CA ASP A 57 14.60 -0.41 1.46
C ASP A 57 14.04 -0.33 0.03
N TYR A 58 14.32 0.78 -0.66
CA TYR A 58 13.87 1.02 -2.01
C TYR A 58 14.94 1.77 -2.82
N VAL A 59 15.38 1.19 -3.93
CA VAL A 59 16.41 1.73 -4.83
C VAL A 59 15.76 2.27 -6.10
N SER A 60 15.98 3.55 -6.41
CA SER A 60 15.35 4.27 -7.53
C SER A 60 16.34 4.89 -8.52
N ILE A 61 17.66 4.75 -8.30
CA ILE A 61 18.69 5.29 -9.20
C ILE A 61 18.59 4.75 -10.64
N GLY A 62 17.94 3.60 -10.84
CA GLY A 62 17.61 3.09 -12.16
C GLY A 62 16.69 4.03 -12.97
N ALA A 63 16.02 5.00 -12.35
CA ALA A 63 15.20 5.97 -13.07
C ALA A 63 16.00 7.10 -13.76
N LEU A 64 17.30 7.25 -13.44
CA LEU A 64 18.17 8.31 -13.95
C LEU A 64 18.24 8.38 -15.49
N PRO A 65 18.37 7.27 -16.24
CA PRO A 65 18.37 7.32 -17.70
C PRO A 65 17.06 7.91 -18.27
N GLY A 66 15.93 7.73 -17.59
CA GLY A 66 14.67 8.34 -17.98
C GLY A 66 14.69 9.87 -17.84
N VAL A 67 15.33 10.38 -16.79
CA VAL A 67 15.58 11.84 -16.63
C VAL A 67 16.49 12.35 -17.74
N GLN A 68 17.55 11.61 -18.08
CA GLN A 68 18.48 12.00 -19.12
C GLN A 68 17.81 12.10 -20.50
N ILE A 69 17.03 11.09 -20.89
CA ILE A 69 16.31 11.09 -22.18
C ILE A 69 15.38 12.32 -22.29
N ALA A 70 14.71 12.68 -21.19
CA ALA A 70 13.87 13.88 -21.19
C ALA A 70 14.70 15.16 -21.36
N LEU A 71 15.86 15.26 -20.70
CA LEU A 71 16.74 16.42 -20.79
C LEU A 71 17.36 16.58 -22.18
N ASP A 72 17.76 15.49 -22.80
CA ASP A 72 18.29 15.50 -24.16
C ASP A 72 17.23 16.07 -25.12
N TYR A 73 15.97 15.62 -24.99
CA TYR A 73 14.86 16.20 -25.75
C TYR A 73 14.65 17.68 -25.45
N ILE A 74 14.56 18.07 -24.18
CA ILE A 74 14.33 19.47 -23.75
C ILE A 74 15.39 20.41 -24.31
N ASN A 75 16.66 20.04 -24.22
CA ASN A 75 17.77 20.88 -24.65
C ASN A 75 17.99 20.83 -26.18
N SER A 76 17.53 19.77 -26.86
CA SER A 76 17.58 19.67 -28.33
C SER A 76 16.48 20.49 -29.04
N GLU A 77 15.43 20.88 -28.32
CA GLU A 77 14.26 21.57 -28.88
C GLU A 77 14.18 23.02 -28.35
N PRO A 78 14.69 24.02 -29.10
CA PRO A 78 14.80 25.41 -28.63
C PRO A 78 13.47 26.07 -28.27
N SER A 79 12.34 25.52 -28.74
CA SER A 79 11.01 26.03 -28.42
C SER A 79 10.54 25.72 -26.99
N ILE A 80 11.16 24.74 -26.31
CA ILE A 80 10.79 24.34 -24.94
C ILE A 80 11.37 25.31 -23.91
N LEU A 81 12.64 25.68 -24.00
CA LEU A 81 13.26 26.66 -23.10
C LEU A 81 14.12 27.66 -23.90
N PRO A 82 13.50 28.65 -24.58
CA PRO A 82 14.24 29.57 -25.44
C PRO A 82 15.28 30.39 -24.66
N GLY A 83 16.55 30.25 -25.01
CA GLY A 83 17.68 30.96 -24.40
C GLY A 83 18.26 30.33 -23.14
N TYR A 84 17.81 29.12 -22.77
CA TYR A 84 18.29 28.42 -21.58
C TYR A 84 18.67 26.97 -21.88
N SER A 85 19.64 26.44 -21.13
CA SER A 85 19.99 25.02 -21.10
C SER A 85 19.67 24.45 -19.73
N LEU A 86 18.87 23.38 -19.66
CA LEU A 86 18.42 22.77 -18.41
C LEU A 86 19.35 21.64 -17.98
N HIS A 87 19.84 21.73 -16.75
CA HIS A 87 20.73 20.76 -16.11
C HIS A 87 20.16 20.28 -14.78
N TYR A 88 20.73 19.20 -14.25
CA TYR A 88 20.40 18.69 -12.92
C TYR A 88 21.65 18.55 -12.05
N THR A 89 21.43 18.56 -10.74
CA THR A 89 22.40 18.08 -9.76
C THR A 89 21.81 16.89 -9.04
N LEU A 90 22.51 15.75 -9.02
CA LEU A 90 22.04 14.50 -8.43
C LEU A 90 22.58 14.31 -7.01
N THR A 91 21.70 13.93 -6.07
CA THR A 91 22.07 13.46 -4.73
C THR A 91 21.33 12.19 -4.32
N ASP A 92 21.96 11.40 -3.45
CA ASP A 92 21.40 10.15 -2.90
C ASP A 92 20.54 10.44 -1.66
N SER A 93 19.29 10.00 -1.67
CA SER A 93 18.37 10.06 -0.53
C SER A 93 18.42 8.84 0.37
N GLN A 94 19.03 7.74 -0.10
CA GLN A 94 19.12 6.43 0.57
C GLN A 94 17.76 5.84 1.01
N CYS A 95 16.66 6.37 0.47
CA CYS A 95 15.31 6.10 0.96
C CYS A 95 15.17 6.24 2.50
N ASN A 96 15.87 7.22 3.08
CA ASN A 96 15.89 7.46 4.52
C ASN A 96 15.50 8.91 4.84
N ARG A 97 14.69 9.12 5.88
CA ARG A 97 14.16 10.44 6.25
C ARG A 97 15.26 11.47 6.51
N SER A 98 16.25 11.13 7.32
CA SER A 98 17.32 12.03 7.73
C SER A 98 18.31 12.29 6.59
N MET A 99 18.70 11.23 5.87
CA MET A 99 19.62 11.35 4.73
C MET A 99 19.01 12.16 3.59
N ALA A 100 17.70 12.01 3.34
CA ALA A 100 17.00 12.81 2.35
C ALA A 100 17.02 14.31 2.69
N LEU A 101 16.82 14.68 3.96
CA LEU A 101 16.93 16.07 4.40
C LEU A 101 18.36 16.60 4.28
N GLU A 102 19.37 15.81 4.67
CA GLU A 102 20.77 16.18 4.48
C GLU A 102 21.08 16.46 2.99
N SER A 103 20.66 15.55 2.11
CA SER A 103 20.83 15.68 0.66
C SER A 103 20.06 16.86 0.07
N LEU A 104 18.88 17.19 0.59
CA LEU A 104 18.16 18.42 0.23
C LEU A 104 18.96 19.66 0.64
N PHE A 105 19.44 19.75 1.89
CA PHE A 105 20.21 20.91 2.34
C PHE A 105 21.52 21.08 1.57
N LYS A 106 22.17 19.99 1.15
CA LYS A 106 23.32 20.04 0.22
C LYS A 106 22.92 20.70 -1.11
N GLN A 107 21.83 20.24 -1.74
CA GLN A 107 21.31 20.82 -2.99
C GLN A 107 21.03 22.33 -2.85
N LEU A 108 20.40 22.74 -1.73
CA LEU A 108 20.08 24.13 -1.43
C LEU A 108 21.31 25.01 -1.17
N SER A 109 22.38 24.40 -0.65
CA SER A 109 23.64 25.09 -0.33
C SER A 109 24.62 25.12 -1.52
N SER A 110 24.29 24.45 -2.64
CA SER A 110 25.16 24.39 -3.81
C SER A 110 25.28 25.74 -4.52
N GLU A 111 26.33 25.89 -5.35
CA GLU A 111 26.57 27.12 -6.13
C GLU A 111 25.41 27.42 -7.09
N HIS A 112 24.86 26.38 -7.73
CA HIS A 112 23.80 26.47 -8.71
C HIS A 112 22.42 26.55 -8.04
N VAL A 113 21.69 27.63 -8.32
CA VAL A 113 20.31 27.84 -7.85
C VAL A 113 19.37 26.77 -8.43
N LYS A 114 18.53 26.17 -7.58
CA LYS A 114 17.56 25.14 -7.99
C LYS A 114 16.19 25.75 -8.25
N LEU A 115 15.68 25.64 -9.47
CA LEU A 115 14.36 26.16 -9.86
C LEU A 115 13.21 25.19 -9.58
N GLY A 116 13.53 23.98 -9.14
CA GLY A 116 12.59 22.92 -8.82
C GLY A 116 13.33 21.68 -8.32
N LEU A 117 12.56 20.70 -7.86
CA LEU A 117 13.05 19.41 -7.42
C LEU A 117 12.30 18.29 -8.14
N VAL A 118 13.02 17.31 -8.68
CA VAL A 118 12.48 16.03 -9.14
C VAL A 118 12.96 14.92 -8.20
N GLY A 119 12.06 14.18 -7.54
CA GLY A 119 12.46 13.19 -6.52
C GLY A 119 11.49 12.99 -5.35
N SER A 120 11.88 12.40 -4.21
CA SER A 120 13.24 12.09 -3.72
C SER A 120 13.61 10.60 -3.76
N GLY A 121 13.02 9.82 -4.66
CA GLY A 121 13.39 8.42 -4.91
C GLY A 121 12.59 7.36 -4.15
N CYS A 122 11.88 7.72 -3.08
CA CYS A 122 10.86 6.87 -2.44
C CYS A 122 9.95 7.71 -1.53
N SER A 123 8.86 7.14 -1.03
CA SER A 123 7.92 7.84 -0.13
C SER A 123 8.54 8.30 1.20
N VAL A 124 9.33 7.44 1.85
CA VAL A 124 10.00 7.75 3.13
C VAL A 124 10.93 8.97 3.00
N ALA A 125 11.62 9.10 1.86
CA ALA A 125 12.48 10.25 1.58
C ALA A 125 11.69 11.49 1.12
N THR A 126 10.57 11.30 0.43
CA THR A 126 9.81 12.38 -0.23
C THR A 126 8.96 13.18 0.76
N GLU A 127 8.35 12.54 1.75
CA GLU A 127 7.55 13.22 2.79
C GLU A 127 8.30 14.37 3.46
N PRO A 128 9.48 14.16 4.08
CA PRO A 128 10.21 15.25 4.73
C PRO A 128 10.78 16.27 3.73
N THR A 129 11.19 15.85 2.52
CA THR A 129 11.73 16.81 1.53
C THR A 129 10.65 17.72 0.96
N ALA A 130 9.44 17.20 0.72
CA ALA A 130 8.30 17.98 0.26
C ALA A 130 7.79 18.95 1.34
N GLU A 131 7.85 18.55 2.60
CA GLU A 131 7.49 19.42 3.73
C GLU A 131 8.46 20.60 3.87
N ILE A 132 9.75 20.38 3.58
CA ILE A 132 10.79 21.40 3.75
C ILE A 132 11.00 22.27 2.50
N SER A 133 11.01 21.68 1.29
CA SER A 133 11.32 22.38 0.03
C SER A 133 10.41 23.58 -0.24
N GLN A 134 9.15 23.51 0.19
CA GLN A 134 8.21 24.61 0.08
C GLN A 134 8.62 25.88 0.84
N PHE A 135 9.33 25.76 1.96
CA PHE A 135 9.83 26.92 2.72
C PHE A 135 11.01 27.61 2.02
N PHE A 136 11.60 26.95 1.03
CA PHE A 136 12.61 27.51 0.14
C PHE A 136 12.02 27.87 -1.23
N ASN A 137 10.69 27.92 -1.37
CA ASN A 137 9.99 28.20 -2.64
C ASN A 137 10.39 27.27 -3.79
N ILE A 138 10.79 26.04 -3.48
CA ILE A 138 11.18 25.04 -4.48
C ILE A 138 10.00 24.08 -4.67
N PRO A 139 9.31 24.13 -5.82
CA PRO A 139 8.29 23.14 -6.11
C PRO A 139 8.92 21.79 -6.40
N GLN A 140 8.24 20.74 -5.96
CA GLN A 140 8.73 19.38 -6.02
C GLN A 140 7.79 18.49 -6.84
N VAL A 141 8.32 17.84 -7.87
CA VAL A 141 7.61 16.87 -8.70
C VAL A 141 8.18 15.48 -8.43
N SER A 142 7.42 14.61 -7.80
CA SER A 142 7.85 13.23 -7.55
C SER A 142 7.48 12.30 -8.68
N CYS A 143 8.44 11.45 -9.04
CA CYS A 143 8.25 10.38 -10.01
C CYS A 143 8.15 8.98 -9.40
N VAL A 144 8.46 8.81 -8.11
CA VAL A 144 8.61 7.47 -7.50
C VAL A 144 7.82 7.31 -6.19
N SER A 145 7.43 8.42 -5.54
CA SER A 145 6.65 8.34 -4.31
C SER A 145 5.16 8.10 -4.61
N SER A 146 4.52 7.30 -3.77
CA SER A 146 3.07 7.02 -3.80
C SER A 146 2.38 7.26 -2.45
N SER A 147 3.02 7.95 -1.49
CA SER A 147 2.41 8.16 -0.16
C SER A 147 1.11 8.94 -0.25
N SER A 148 0.07 8.46 0.43
CA SER A 148 -1.24 9.12 0.40
C SER A 148 -1.27 10.42 1.23
N GLU A 149 -0.36 10.57 2.20
CA GLU A 149 -0.22 11.79 3.00
C GLU A 149 0.12 13.01 2.14
N LEU A 150 0.85 12.80 1.04
CA LEU A 150 1.33 13.84 0.14
C LEU A 150 0.22 14.56 -0.64
N LYS A 151 -1.02 14.04 -0.61
CA LYS A 151 -2.23 14.72 -1.10
C LYS A 151 -2.60 15.95 -0.29
N ASN A 152 -2.17 16.02 0.97
CA ASN A 152 -2.60 17.09 1.88
C ASN A 152 -2.00 18.44 1.46
N ARG A 153 -2.75 19.22 0.66
CA ARG A 153 -2.33 20.55 0.16
C ARG A 153 -2.04 21.58 1.25
N ASN A 154 -2.59 21.40 2.46
CA ASN A 154 -2.27 22.28 3.59
C ASN A 154 -0.86 22.03 4.12
N ARG A 155 -0.37 20.79 4.03
CA ARG A 155 0.99 20.39 4.45
C ARG A 155 2.00 20.43 3.31
N PHE A 156 1.60 20.09 2.09
CA PHE A 156 2.47 19.93 0.93
C PHE A 156 2.01 20.85 -0.22
N ARG A 157 2.16 22.17 -0.05
CA ARG A 157 1.57 23.16 -0.96
C ARG A 157 2.19 23.15 -2.36
N TYR A 158 3.50 22.91 -2.46
CA TYR A 158 4.26 22.98 -3.72
C TYR A 158 4.64 21.61 -4.27
N TYR A 159 3.97 20.56 -3.82
CA TYR A 159 4.27 19.18 -4.18
C TYR A 159 3.35 18.66 -5.30
N PHE A 160 3.87 17.86 -6.22
CA PHE A 160 3.12 17.19 -7.27
C PHE A 160 3.65 15.76 -7.45
N GLN A 161 2.78 14.82 -7.80
CA GLN A 161 3.13 13.39 -7.89
C GLN A 161 2.60 12.77 -9.17
N LEU A 162 3.48 12.16 -9.96
CA LEU A 162 3.09 11.45 -11.19
C LEU A 162 2.66 10.02 -10.96
N LEU A 163 3.20 9.39 -9.93
CA LEU A 163 2.74 8.08 -9.53
C LEU A 163 1.39 8.23 -8.81
N ALA A 164 0.45 7.33 -9.07
CA ALA A 164 -0.80 7.34 -8.34
C ALA A 164 -0.57 7.04 -6.85
N ALA A 165 -1.46 7.53 -5.99
CA ALA A 165 -1.36 7.28 -4.57
C ALA A 165 -1.64 5.81 -4.24
N GLU A 166 -0.85 5.25 -3.33
CA GLU A 166 -0.85 3.84 -2.95
C GLU A 166 -2.21 3.38 -2.38
N SER A 167 -2.94 4.29 -1.73
CA SER A 167 -4.30 4.03 -1.22
C SER A 167 -5.24 3.49 -2.28
N GLN A 168 -5.00 3.77 -3.58
CA GLN A 168 -5.79 3.22 -4.66
C GLN A 168 -5.63 1.70 -4.82
N ILE A 169 -4.50 1.12 -4.39
CA ILE A 169 -4.26 -0.33 -4.42
C ILE A 169 -5.14 -1.07 -3.38
N ALA A 170 -5.61 -0.39 -2.32
CA ALA A 170 -6.56 -0.97 -1.35
C ALA A 170 -7.77 -1.62 -2.06
N GLN A 171 -8.27 -0.97 -3.11
CA GLN A 171 -9.35 -1.50 -3.93
C GLN A 171 -9.01 -2.82 -4.60
N GLY A 172 -7.75 -3.01 -5.02
CA GLY A 172 -7.25 -4.26 -5.57
C GLY A 172 -7.31 -5.40 -4.55
N PHE A 173 -6.82 -5.17 -3.33
CA PHE A 173 -6.94 -6.12 -2.23
C PHE A 173 -8.41 -6.46 -1.93
N PHE A 174 -9.25 -5.44 -1.79
CA PHE A 174 -10.66 -5.58 -1.47
C PHE A 174 -11.43 -6.39 -2.51
N LYS A 175 -11.26 -6.09 -3.80
CA LYS A 175 -11.96 -6.78 -4.90
C LYS A 175 -11.53 -8.23 -5.03
N ILE A 176 -10.25 -8.54 -4.80
CA ILE A 176 -9.76 -9.93 -4.76
C ILE A 176 -10.44 -10.68 -3.60
N ILE A 177 -10.40 -10.11 -2.39
CA ILE A 177 -10.93 -10.74 -1.17
C ILE A 177 -12.43 -11.05 -1.32
N THR A 178 -13.19 -10.05 -1.75
CA THR A 178 -14.65 -10.17 -1.90
C THR A 178 -15.06 -11.08 -3.05
N HIS A 179 -14.32 -11.07 -4.17
CA HIS A 179 -14.60 -11.95 -5.30
C HIS A 179 -14.52 -13.43 -4.94
N TYR A 180 -13.49 -13.83 -4.18
CA TYR A 180 -13.31 -15.22 -3.73
C TYR A 180 -14.10 -15.57 -2.46
N GLY A 181 -14.86 -14.62 -1.91
CA GLY A 181 -15.74 -14.85 -0.77
C GLY A 181 -15.02 -15.11 0.55
N TRP A 182 -13.76 -14.69 0.69
CA TRP A 182 -13.03 -14.83 1.95
C TRP A 182 -13.58 -13.87 3.00
N LYS A 183 -13.85 -14.41 4.19
CA LYS A 183 -14.47 -13.72 5.33
C LYS A 183 -13.55 -13.56 6.54
N ARG A 184 -12.39 -14.22 6.56
CA ARG A 184 -11.39 -14.11 7.62
C ARG A 184 -10.01 -13.81 7.06
N ILE A 185 -9.48 -12.64 7.39
CA ILE A 185 -8.23 -12.11 6.84
C ILE A 185 -7.29 -11.71 7.98
N SER A 186 -5.98 -11.94 7.85
CA SER A 186 -4.98 -11.37 8.77
C SER A 186 -4.15 -10.34 8.04
N LEU A 187 -4.07 -9.13 8.60
CA LEU A 187 -3.29 -8.01 8.06
C LEU A 187 -1.97 -7.91 8.83
N ILE A 188 -0.85 -8.05 8.12
CA ILE A 188 0.49 -7.90 8.69
C ILE A 188 1.11 -6.63 8.11
N ILE A 189 1.29 -5.62 8.95
CA ILE A 189 1.52 -4.24 8.53
C ILE A 189 2.84 -3.74 9.12
N GLN A 190 3.70 -3.24 8.24
CA GLN A 190 4.85 -2.44 8.64
C GLN A 190 4.38 -1.02 8.97
N ASN A 191 4.85 -0.45 10.09
CA ASN A 191 4.49 0.89 10.55
C ASN A 191 5.17 2.00 9.74
N GLU A 192 4.79 2.11 8.46
CA GLU A 192 5.10 3.23 7.58
C GLU A 192 3.79 3.77 6.98
N ASN A 193 3.70 5.09 6.82
CA ASN A 193 2.50 5.79 6.31
C ASN A 193 1.97 5.20 5.00
N LEU A 194 2.87 4.75 4.12
CA LEU A 194 2.53 4.09 2.86
C LEU A 194 1.61 2.87 3.06
N PHE A 195 1.90 2.06 4.08
CA PHE A 195 1.18 0.81 4.36
C PHE A 195 -0.01 1.03 5.28
N THR A 196 0.16 1.81 6.35
CA THR A 196 -0.89 2.04 7.35
C THR A 196 -2.10 2.71 6.72
N VAL A 197 -1.92 3.79 5.96
CA VAL A 197 -3.04 4.50 5.29
C VAL A 197 -3.75 3.60 4.27
N THR A 198 -2.99 2.84 3.49
CA THR A 198 -3.57 1.91 2.49
C THR A 198 -4.38 0.79 3.17
N MET A 199 -3.87 0.26 4.28
CA MET A 199 -4.57 -0.77 5.04
C MET A 199 -5.75 -0.21 5.84
N ASP A 200 -5.73 1.05 6.28
CA ASP A 200 -6.88 1.70 6.90
C ASP A 200 -8.06 1.82 5.93
N VAL A 201 -7.81 2.22 4.68
CA VAL A 201 -8.82 2.21 3.62
C VAL A 201 -9.37 0.80 3.39
N LEU A 202 -8.48 -0.21 3.31
CA LEU A 202 -8.92 -1.61 3.15
C LEU A 202 -9.76 -2.08 4.35
N LYS A 203 -9.36 -1.76 5.59
CA LYS A 203 -10.08 -2.14 6.82
C LYS A 203 -11.50 -1.57 6.83
N GLU A 204 -11.67 -0.32 6.42
CA GLU A 204 -13.00 0.30 6.28
C GLU A 204 -13.86 -0.48 5.29
N GLN A 205 -13.35 -0.74 4.08
CA GLN A 205 -14.06 -1.50 3.04
C GLN A 205 -14.41 -2.94 3.47
N LEU A 206 -13.50 -3.62 4.17
CA LEU A 206 -13.72 -4.97 4.70
C LEU A 206 -14.81 -4.99 5.78
N ALA A 207 -14.78 -4.04 6.71
CA ALA A 207 -15.76 -3.91 7.78
C ALA A 207 -17.18 -3.67 7.22
N GLU A 208 -17.32 -2.77 6.25
CA GLU A 208 -18.60 -2.51 5.57
C GLU A 208 -19.17 -3.73 4.84
N SER A 209 -18.29 -4.63 4.38
CA SER A 209 -18.66 -5.84 3.65
C SER A 209 -18.86 -7.08 4.54
N GLY A 210 -18.78 -6.92 5.86
CA GLY A 210 -18.87 -8.01 6.83
C GLY A 210 -17.78 -9.07 6.60
N VAL A 211 -16.54 -8.63 6.42
CA VAL A 211 -15.33 -9.47 6.44
C VAL A 211 -14.60 -9.19 7.75
N ASP A 212 -14.37 -10.24 8.53
CA ASP A 212 -13.61 -10.16 9.78
C ASP A 212 -12.11 -10.14 9.48
N PHE A 213 -11.38 -9.31 10.23
CA PHE A 213 -9.93 -9.23 10.08
C PHE A 213 -9.20 -9.08 11.41
N THR A 214 -7.97 -9.60 11.47
CA THR A 214 -7.00 -9.34 12.54
C THR A 214 -5.89 -8.44 12.03
N GLU A 215 -5.31 -7.61 12.91
CA GLU A 215 -4.25 -6.67 12.58
C GLU A 215 -3.01 -6.90 13.43
N LYS A 216 -1.85 -6.96 12.79
CA LYS A 216 -0.53 -7.04 13.42
C LYS A 216 0.40 -5.99 12.85
N LEU A 217 0.73 -5.01 13.68
CA LEU A 217 1.60 -3.88 13.33
C LEU A 217 2.98 -4.05 13.96
N PHE A 218 4.05 -3.84 13.20
CA PHE A 218 5.43 -3.82 13.71
C PHE A 218 6.18 -2.57 13.27
N ASN A 219 7.12 -2.11 14.08
CA ASN A 219 8.01 -1.00 13.71
C ASN A 219 9.09 -1.47 12.74
N THR A 220 9.44 -0.63 11.77
CA THR A 220 10.49 -0.91 10.77
C THR A 220 11.81 -1.38 11.41
N GLU A 221 12.22 -0.76 12.52
CA GLU A 221 13.48 -1.10 13.22
C GLU A 221 13.45 -2.49 13.87
N ASP A 222 12.30 -2.91 14.40
CA ASP A 222 12.14 -4.20 15.08
C ASP A 222 11.93 -5.34 14.07
N GLY A 223 11.45 -5.01 12.87
CA GLY A 223 11.05 -6.00 11.86
C GLY A 223 9.93 -6.92 12.37
N ILE A 224 9.71 -8.02 11.66
CA ILE A 224 8.66 -8.98 12.02
C ILE A 224 8.93 -9.72 13.34
N ASP A 225 10.17 -9.69 13.85
CA ASP A 225 10.54 -10.24 15.15
C ASP A 225 9.89 -9.45 16.30
N GLY A 226 9.52 -8.18 16.07
CA GLY A 226 8.80 -7.34 17.04
C GLY A 226 7.34 -7.74 17.29
N LEU A 227 6.77 -8.67 16.49
CA LEU A 227 5.40 -9.12 16.65
C LEU A 227 5.24 -10.11 17.81
N SER A 228 4.80 -9.62 18.96
CA SER A 228 4.49 -10.47 20.13
C SER A 228 3.24 -11.34 19.89
N GLY A 229 3.28 -12.62 20.28
CA GLY A 229 2.13 -13.53 20.18
C GLY A 229 2.09 -14.39 18.91
N GLY A 230 3.12 -14.31 18.06
CA GLY A 230 3.22 -15.09 16.82
C GLY A 230 2.48 -14.44 15.65
N ILE A 231 2.94 -14.72 14.44
CA ILE A 231 2.44 -14.10 13.20
C ILE A 231 1.20 -14.85 12.68
N PHE A 232 1.24 -16.18 12.70
CA PHE A 232 0.23 -17.02 12.08
C PHE A 232 -0.80 -17.51 13.09
N GLU A 233 -2.07 -17.28 12.78
CA GLU A 233 -3.21 -17.65 13.62
C GLU A 233 -3.81 -18.99 13.17
N PRO A 234 -4.24 -19.87 14.08
CA PRO A 234 -4.75 -21.20 13.72
C PRO A 234 -6.01 -21.18 12.84
N ASP A 235 -6.82 -20.15 12.97
CA ASP A 235 -8.14 -19.98 12.36
C ASP A 235 -8.13 -19.11 11.09
N THR A 236 -6.99 -18.53 10.74
CA THR A 236 -6.83 -17.62 9.58
C THR A 236 -5.87 -18.19 8.54
N ARG A 237 -6.31 -18.20 7.28
CA ARG A 237 -5.53 -18.76 6.16
C ARG A 237 -5.14 -17.78 5.07
N ILE A 238 -5.76 -16.60 5.04
CA ILE A 238 -5.48 -15.55 4.07
C ILE A 238 -4.75 -14.41 4.77
N TYR A 239 -3.53 -14.11 4.32
CA TYR A 239 -2.66 -13.09 4.91
C TYR A 239 -2.42 -11.97 3.90
N VAL A 240 -2.77 -10.74 4.27
CA VAL A 240 -2.37 -9.54 3.52
C VAL A 240 -1.07 -9.02 4.14
N VAL A 241 -0.02 -8.98 3.34
CA VAL A 241 1.35 -8.69 3.78
C VAL A 241 1.75 -7.32 3.25
N ALA A 242 1.62 -6.30 4.11
CA ALA A 242 1.83 -4.90 3.76
C ALA A 242 3.13 -4.35 4.37
N MET A 243 4.23 -4.47 3.63
CA MET A 243 5.58 -4.08 4.07
C MET A 243 6.53 -3.87 2.88
N TYR A 244 7.75 -3.41 3.09
CA TYR A 244 8.78 -3.39 2.05
C TYR A 244 9.32 -4.79 1.76
N ALA A 245 9.91 -4.98 0.57
CA ALA A 245 10.42 -6.27 0.12
C ALA A 245 11.46 -6.89 1.07
N SER A 246 12.24 -6.06 1.78
CA SER A 246 13.21 -6.47 2.80
C SER A 246 12.55 -7.28 3.92
N HIS A 247 11.50 -6.74 4.53
CA HIS A 247 10.73 -7.43 5.57
C HIS A 247 9.81 -8.52 5.02
N ALA A 248 9.29 -8.38 3.80
CA ALA A 248 8.50 -9.43 3.16
C ALA A 248 9.33 -10.71 2.94
N ARG A 249 10.65 -10.60 2.68
CA ARG A 249 11.53 -11.77 2.60
C ARG A 249 11.69 -12.47 3.94
N ASP A 250 11.76 -11.72 5.03
CA ASP A 250 11.79 -12.27 6.39
C ASP A 250 10.48 -13.00 6.70
N PHE A 251 9.35 -12.40 6.31
CA PHE A 251 8.03 -13.00 6.44
C PHE A 251 7.92 -14.31 5.66
N LEU A 252 8.36 -14.35 4.40
CA LEU A 252 8.38 -15.57 3.58
C LEU A 252 9.26 -16.67 4.20
N CYS A 253 10.38 -16.27 4.81
CA CYS A 253 11.27 -17.18 5.52
C CYS A 253 10.54 -17.87 6.67
N LYS A 254 9.86 -17.07 7.50
CA LYS A 254 9.08 -17.55 8.65
C LYS A 254 7.89 -18.39 8.19
N ALA A 255 7.20 -17.97 7.13
CA ALA A 255 6.09 -18.70 6.51
C ALA A 255 6.52 -20.11 6.07
N TYR A 256 7.66 -20.23 5.38
CA TYR A 256 8.20 -21.52 4.95
C TYR A 256 8.42 -22.48 6.14
N TYR A 257 9.08 -22.03 7.20
CA TYR A 257 9.37 -22.89 8.36
C TYR A 257 8.14 -23.28 9.17
N GLU A 258 7.09 -22.45 9.16
CA GLU A 258 5.80 -22.72 9.82
C GLU A 258 4.81 -23.48 8.91
N GLY A 259 5.22 -23.83 7.68
CA GLY A 259 4.36 -24.54 6.72
C GLY A 259 3.22 -23.68 6.18
N ILE A 260 3.38 -22.37 6.17
CA ILE A 260 2.44 -21.40 5.60
C ILE A 260 2.76 -21.24 4.11
N GLY A 261 1.84 -21.77 3.30
CA GLY A 261 1.88 -21.67 1.86
C GLY A 261 0.68 -22.39 1.24
N TYR A 262 0.52 -22.19 -0.06
CA TYR A 262 -0.47 -22.88 -0.86
C TYR A 262 -0.28 -24.42 -0.78
N PRO A 263 -1.34 -25.26 -0.73
CA PRO A 263 -2.76 -24.94 -0.92
C PRO A 263 -3.53 -24.53 0.34
N LYS A 264 -2.91 -24.61 1.52
CA LYS A 264 -3.62 -24.36 2.78
C LYS A 264 -3.74 -22.87 3.11
N TYR A 265 -2.74 -22.10 2.74
CA TYR A 265 -2.63 -20.68 3.05
C TYR A 265 -2.41 -19.89 1.76
N LEU A 266 -2.82 -18.64 1.76
CA LEU A 266 -2.58 -17.72 0.65
C LEU A 266 -2.04 -16.39 1.18
N LEU A 267 -1.03 -15.86 0.49
CA LEU A 267 -0.52 -14.53 0.75
C LEU A 267 -1.04 -13.59 -0.34
N ILE A 268 -1.41 -12.38 0.07
CA ILE A 268 -1.66 -11.25 -0.82
C ILE A 268 -0.66 -10.16 -0.46
N THR A 269 0.26 -9.85 -1.36
CA THR A 269 1.35 -8.88 -1.14
C THR A 269 1.29 -7.75 -2.16
N TYR A 270 2.28 -6.88 -2.22
CA TYR A 270 2.35 -5.82 -3.22
C TYR A 270 2.98 -6.28 -4.54
N GLY A 271 2.42 -5.86 -5.66
CA GLY A 271 2.92 -6.20 -7.00
C GLY A 271 4.03 -5.28 -7.54
N TRP A 272 4.30 -4.16 -6.87
CA TRP A 272 5.32 -3.18 -7.29
C TRP A 272 6.74 -3.54 -6.84
N TYR A 273 6.94 -4.64 -6.11
CA TYR A 273 8.27 -5.16 -5.85
C TYR A 273 9.00 -5.50 -7.16
N GLY A 274 10.31 -5.32 -7.18
CA GLY A 274 11.12 -5.64 -8.36
C GLY A 274 11.05 -7.12 -8.76
N SER A 275 11.45 -7.41 -10.00
CA SER A 275 11.60 -8.77 -10.48
C SER A 275 12.45 -9.61 -9.54
N GLU A 276 11.95 -10.79 -9.19
CA GLU A 276 12.65 -11.75 -8.34
C GLU A 276 13.02 -11.23 -6.95
N TRP A 277 12.28 -10.25 -6.42
CA TRP A 277 12.56 -9.62 -5.12
C TRP A 277 12.74 -10.60 -3.95
N TRP A 278 12.15 -11.80 -4.03
CA TRP A 278 12.25 -12.88 -3.05
C TRP A 278 13.61 -13.59 -3.06
N THR A 279 14.48 -13.32 -4.04
CA THR A 279 15.84 -13.88 -4.13
C THR A 279 16.87 -13.06 -3.35
N GLY A 280 16.56 -11.80 -3.04
CA GLY A 280 17.44 -10.87 -2.32
C GLY A 280 17.76 -11.28 -0.88
N LYS A 281 18.60 -10.49 -0.19
CA LYS A 281 18.95 -10.75 1.21
C LYS A 281 17.80 -10.38 2.17
N ALA A 282 17.56 -11.24 3.15
CA ALA A 282 16.67 -10.96 4.29
C ALA A 282 17.13 -9.69 5.02
N SER A 283 16.20 -8.96 5.67
CA SER A 283 16.52 -7.77 6.45
C SER A 283 17.21 -8.16 7.76
N SER A 284 16.63 -9.10 8.50
CA SER A 284 17.17 -9.60 9.75
C SER A 284 18.11 -10.80 9.54
N LYS A 285 19.23 -10.81 10.30
CA LYS A 285 20.17 -11.94 10.35
C LYS A 285 19.56 -13.20 10.97
N ASN A 286 18.43 -13.07 11.66
CA ASN A 286 17.75 -14.20 12.32
C ASN A 286 17.04 -15.12 11.32
N PHE A 287 16.75 -14.63 10.11
CA PHE A 287 16.05 -15.38 9.08
C PHE A 287 17.04 -15.92 8.04
N ASN A 288 17.42 -17.19 8.19
CA ASN A 288 18.30 -17.87 7.25
C ASN A 288 17.51 -18.90 6.43
N CYS A 289 17.08 -18.49 5.23
CA CYS A 289 16.45 -19.37 4.25
C CYS A 289 16.99 -19.11 2.85
N THR A 290 16.92 -20.13 2.01
CA THR A 290 17.35 -20.03 0.61
C THR A 290 16.28 -19.35 -0.27
N PRO A 291 16.66 -18.76 -1.41
CA PRO A 291 15.70 -18.24 -2.39
C PRO A 291 14.62 -19.25 -2.79
N GLU A 292 14.96 -20.54 -2.89
CA GLU A 292 14.04 -21.62 -3.25
C GLU A 292 12.98 -21.83 -2.16
N GLN A 293 13.39 -21.82 -0.88
CA GLN A 293 12.47 -21.96 0.25
C GLN A 293 11.46 -20.81 0.30
N ARG A 294 11.91 -19.56 0.08
CA ARG A 294 11.01 -18.41 -0.03
C ARG A 294 10.11 -18.49 -1.25
N SER A 295 10.61 -19.00 -2.38
CA SER A 295 9.80 -19.21 -3.59
C SER A 295 8.67 -20.20 -3.34
N GLN A 296 8.89 -21.23 -2.52
CA GLN A 296 7.84 -22.19 -2.13
C GLN A 296 6.76 -21.54 -1.27
N ALA A 297 7.12 -20.69 -0.30
CA ALA A 297 6.14 -19.94 0.50
C ALA A 297 5.37 -18.89 -0.33
N LEU A 298 6.02 -18.28 -1.33
CA LEU A 298 5.41 -17.27 -2.21
C LEU A 298 4.53 -17.87 -3.31
N ALA A 299 4.69 -19.16 -3.64
CA ALA A 299 3.98 -19.82 -4.72
C ALA A 299 2.45 -19.63 -4.62
N TYR A 300 1.84 -19.29 -5.75
CA TYR A 300 0.42 -19.02 -5.98
C TYR A 300 -0.16 -17.81 -5.24
N SER A 301 0.67 -17.03 -4.55
CA SER A 301 0.29 -15.77 -3.90
C SER A 301 -0.13 -14.71 -4.92
N LEU A 302 -0.97 -13.78 -4.49
CA LEU A 302 -1.49 -12.69 -5.31
C LEU A 302 -0.78 -11.37 -4.98
N ALA A 303 -0.71 -10.48 -5.97
CA ALA A 303 -0.01 -9.21 -5.83
C ALA A 303 -0.68 -8.11 -6.68
N PRO A 304 -1.66 -7.37 -6.12
CA PRO A 304 -2.19 -6.18 -6.77
C PRO A 304 -1.12 -5.08 -6.89
N ARG A 305 -1.18 -4.33 -8.00
CA ARG A 305 -0.38 -3.13 -8.24
C ARG A 305 -1.13 -2.16 -9.14
N VAL A 306 -0.72 -0.90 -9.13
CA VAL A 306 -1.12 0.05 -10.17
C VAL A 306 -0.65 -0.48 -11.53
N GLN A 307 -1.55 -0.46 -12.51
CA GLN A 307 -1.29 -1.01 -13.85
C GLN A 307 -0.05 -0.38 -14.48
N GLU A 308 0.74 -1.23 -15.12
CA GLU A 308 2.01 -0.87 -15.74
C GLU A 308 1.88 0.21 -16.83
N ALA A 309 2.96 0.97 -16.98
CA ALA A 309 3.09 1.98 -17.99
C ALA A 309 3.39 1.31 -19.35
N PHE A 310 3.01 1.97 -20.46
CA PHE A 310 3.00 1.47 -21.84
C PHE A 310 1.80 0.57 -22.25
N THR A 311 0.58 0.96 -21.90
CA THR A 311 -0.65 0.30 -22.42
C THR A 311 -0.73 0.31 -23.96
N ASN A 312 -0.06 1.26 -24.60
CA ASN A 312 0.09 1.35 -26.04
C ASN A 312 1.55 1.59 -26.41
N LEU A 313 2.21 0.58 -26.99
CA LEU A 313 3.63 0.64 -27.34
C LEU A 313 3.93 1.57 -28.53
N THR A 314 2.93 1.92 -29.33
CA THR A 314 3.10 2.64 -30.61
C THR A 314 2.58 4.07 -30.56
N ALA A 315 1.87 4.46 -29.50
CA ALA A 315 1.46 5.85 -29.32
C ALA A 315 2.70 6.72 -29.02
N PRO A 316 2.94 7.80 -29.79
CA PRO A 316 4.00 8.74 -29.47
C PRO A 316 3.58 9.63 -28.29
N ASP A 317 4.56 10.02 -27.47
CA ASP A 317 4.40 11.07 -26.47
C ASP A 317 4.60 12.47 -27.08
N VAL A 318 4.63 13.50 -26.22
CA VAL A 318 4.87 14.90 -26.62
C VAL A 318 6.20 15.12 -27.37
N SER A 319 7.21 14.27 -27.16
CA SER A 319 8.49 14.35 -27.87
C SER A 319 8.47 13.66 -29.24
N GLY A 320 7.37 13.00 -29.61
CA GLY A 320 7.29 12.11 -30.77
C GLY A 320 7.90 10.73 -30.50
N THR A 321 8.38 10.46 -29.28
CA THR A 321 8.97 9.18 -28.89
C THR A 321 7.85 8.19 -28.54
N THR A 322 7.87 7.03 -29.18
CA THR A 322 6.97 5.94 -28.78
C THR A 322 7.53 5.20 -27.58
N ALA A 323 6.67 4.56 -26.79
CA ALA A 323 7.06 3.67 -25.71
C ALA A 323 8.12 2.62 -26.13
N ALA A 324 7.95 2.01 -27.31
CA ALA A 324 8.93 1.06 -27.84
C ALA A 324 10.31 1.70 -28.09
N MET A 325 10.35 2.90 -28.66
CA MET A 325 11.60 3.64 -28.88
C MET A 325 12.25 4.05 -27.56
N TYR A 326 11.45 4.54 -26.61
CA TYR A 326 11.92 4.90 -25.27
C TYR A 326 12.58 3.73 -24.56
N ILE A 327 12.00 2.52 -24.66
CA ILE A 327 12.57 1.30 -24.07
C ILE A 327 13.96 1.01 -24.65
N GLU A 328 14.16 1.16 -25.95
CA GLU A 328 15.48 0.96 -26.56
C GLU A 328 16.47 2.06 -26.15
N HIS A 329 16.08 3.34 -26.19
CA HIS A 329 16.93 4.44 -25.73
C HIS A 329 17.33 4.28 -24.25
N TYR A 330 16.39 3.84 -23.41
CA TYR A 330 16.66 3.56 -22.00
C TYR A 330 17.69 2.43 -21.85
N ARG A 331 17.55 1.34 -22.60
CA ARG A 331 18.51 0.23 -22.58
C ARG A 331 19.90 0.69 -23.01
N GLU A 332 19.99 1.52 -24.04
CA GLU A 332 21.25 2.10 -24.48
C GLU A 332 21.86 3.00 -23.41
N ALA A 333 21.07 3.90 -22.81
CA ALA A 333 21.52 4.82 -21.77
C ALA A 333 21.99 4.10 -20.49
N VAL A 334 21.39 2.96 -20.13
CA VAL A 334 21.86 2.09 -19.04
C VAL A 334 23.21 1.43 -19.37
N LEU A 335 23.47 1.17 -20.66
CA LEU A 335 24.71 0.55 -21.12
C LEU A 335 25.86 1.56 -21.25
N MET A 336 25.56 2.85 -21.40
CA MET A 336 26.57 3.89 -21.41
C MET A 336 27.22 4.00 -20.02
N GLU A 337 28.50 3.61 -19.91
CA GLU A 337 29.33 3.83 -18.72
C GLU A 337 29.87 5.26 -18.78
N VAL A 338 29.13 6.20 -18.21
CA VAL A 338 29.45 7.63 -18.35
C VAL A 338 30.15 8.23 -17.13
N ASN A 339 30.08 7.56 -15.98
CA ASN A 339 30.78 7.93 -14.76
C ASN A 339 31.33 6.67 -14.05
N GLU A 340 32.62 6.65 -13.72
CA GLU A 340 33.28 5.52 -13.02
C GLU A 340 32.72 5.30 -11.59
N GLU A 341 32.10 6.33 -10.99
CA GLU A 341 31.56 6.26 -9.62
C GLU A 341 30.16 5.62 -9.54
N ILE A 342 29.35 5.71 -10.59
CA ILE A 342 27.99 5.12 -10.61
C ILE A 342 27.89 4.06 -11.70
N ASN A 343 28.00 2.80 -11.29
CA ASN A 343 27.69 1.67 -12.14
C ASN A 343 26.20 1.34 -12.12
N LEU A 344 25.41 1.98 -12.99
CA LEU A 344 23.96 1.73 -13.11
C LEU A 344 23.60 0.26 -13.35
N ARG A 345 24.48 -0.53 -13.99
CA ARG A 345 24.24 -1.97 -14.23
C ARG A 345 24.22 -2.78 -12.95
N SER A 346 24.94 -2.34 -11.91
CA SER A 346 24.93 -3.00 -10.61
C SER A 346 23.61 -2.81 -9.85
N TYR A 347 22.92 -1.69 -10.10
CA TYR A 347 21.64 -1.35 -9.51
C TYR A 347 20.45 -1.88 -10.32
N ILE A 348 20.68 -2.32 -11.55
CA ILE A 348 19.69 -2.88 -12.48
C ILE A 348 20.07 -4.35 -12.77
N PRO A 349 19.88 -5.27 -11.79
CA PRO A 349 20.29 -6.67 -11.95
C PRO A 349 19.41 -7.43 -12.95
N ASP A 350 18.17 -6.99 -13.17
CA ASP A 350 17.25 -7.59 -14.14
C ASP A 350 16.70 -6.52 -15.09
N ARG A 351 16.79 -6.80 -16.39
CA ARG A 351 16.40 -5.88 -17.48
C ARG A 351 14.89 -5.75 -17.65
N SER A 352 14.08 -6.40 -16.80
CA SER A 352 12.65 -6.59 -17.00
C SER A 352 11.74 -5.55 -16.32
N ASP A 353 12.18 -4.89 -15.23
CA ASP A 353 11.33 -4.04 -14.37
C ASP A 353 11.83 -2.61 -14.00
N PRO A 354 13.03 -2.11 -14.38
CA PRO A 354 13.44 -0.72 -14.08
C PRO A 354 12.62 0.35 -14.82
N PHE A 355 11.91 -0.04 -15.88
CA PHE A 355 11.27 0.89 -16.81
C PHE A 355 10.17 1.73 -16.17
N TYR A 356 9.48 1.20 -15.16
CA TYR A 356 8.26 1.81 -14.64
C TYR A 356 8.51 3.20 -14.06
N TYR A 357 9.49 3.33 -13.18
CA TYR A 357 9.80 4.61 -12.52
C TYR A 357 10.66 5.51 -13.39
N ALA A 358 11.45 4.94 -14.29
CA ALA A 358 12.19 5.71 -15.30
C ALA A 358 11.24 6.54 -16.18
N GLN A 359 10.12 5.94 -16.62
CA GLN A 359 9.10 6.68 -17.37
C GLN A 359 8.52 7.82 -16.54
N HIS A 360 8.14 7.57 -15.28
CA HIS A 360 7.58 8.64 -14.44
C HIS A 360 8.61 9.75 -14.21
N CYS A 361 9.90 9.44 -14.10
CA CYS A 361 10.93 10.48 -13.95
C CYS A 361 11.19 11.22 -15.27
N HIS A 362 11.05 10.56 -16.42
CA HIS A 362 11.04 11.21 -17.73
C HIS A 362 9.87 12.22 -17.81
N GLU A 363 8.66 11.79 -17.50
CA GLU A 363 7.46 12.64 -17.47
C GLU A 363 7.55 13.75 -16.41
N ALA A 364 8.22 13.53 -15.28
CA ALA A 364 8.42 14.54 -14.23
C ALA A 364 9.33 15.66 -14.71
N THR A 365 10.42 15.32 -15.39
CA THR A 365 11.36 16.28 -15.96
C THR A 365 10.69 17.13 -17.04
N LEU A 366 9.90 16.52 -17.93
CA LEU A 366 9.09 17.26 -18.90
C LEU A 366 8.07 18.18 -18.23
N THR A 367 7.38 17.68 -17.19
CA THR A 367 6.41 18.46 -16.42
C THR A 367 7.04 19.70 -15.83
N LEU A 368 8.24 19.55 -15.24
CA LEU A 368 9.00 20.67 -14.69
C LEU A 368 9.40 21.66 -15.79
N ALA A 369 9.95 21.18 -16.91
CA ALA A 369 10.39 22.04 -18.01
C ALA A 369 9.23 22.82 -18.65
N PHE A 370 8.08 22.20 -18.87
CA PHE A 370 6.90 22.87 -19.42
C PHE A 370 6.33 23.93 -18.48
N ALA A 371 6.33 23.67 -17.17
CA ALA A 371 5.93 24.65 -16.18
C ALA A 371 6.94 25.82 -16.10
N LEU A 372 8.24 25.53 -16.19
CA LEU A 372 9.30 26.56 -16.26
C LEU A 372 9.12 27.45 -17.48
N ASN A 373 8.90 26.88 -18.67
CA ASN A 373 8.66 27.63 -19.91
C ASN A 373 7.52 28.65 -19.74
N LYS A 374 6.35 28.17 -19.28
CA LYS A 374 5.18 29.04 -19.04
C LYS A 374 5.47 30.12 -17.99
N THR A 375 6.17 29.76 -16.92
CA THR A 375 6.54 30.68 -15.83
C THR A 375 7.46 31.78 -16.33
N ILE A 376 8.52 31.43 -17.06
CA ILE A 376 9.49 32.39 -17.61
C ILE A 376 8.82 33.33 -18.61
N ASN A 377 7.97 32.81 -19.50
CA ASN A 377 7.28 33.64 -20.49
C ASN A 377 6.27 34.59 -19.84
N ASP A 378 5.53 34.14 -18.84
CA ASP A 378 4.58 34.99 -18.10
C ASP A 378 5.31 36.08 -17.31
N LEU A 379 6.48 35.79 -16.75
CA LEU A 379 7.32 36.80 -16.09
C LEU A 379 7.90 37.82 -17.08
N LYS A 380 8.31 37.39 -18.28
CA LYS A 380 8.82 38.29 -19.33
C LYS A 380 7.75 39.25 -19.87
N ASN A 381 6.50 38.82 -19.94
CA ASN A 381 5.40 39.61 -20.52
C ASN A 381 4.77 40.62 -19.55
N ASN A 382 4.97 40.49 -18.24
CA ASN A 382 4.45 41.43 -17.25
C ASN A 382 5.44 42.59 -17.07
N GLU A 383 5.27 43.66 -17.87
CA GLU A 383 6.13 44.87 -17.91
C GLU A 383 6.27 45.66 -16.59
N GLU A 384 5.55 45.31 -15.52
CA GLU A 384 5.68 45.97 -14.21
C GLU A 384 6.95 45.58 -13.41
N GLN A 385 7.71 44.57 -13.86
CA GLN A 385 9.02 44.25 -13.28
C GLN A 385 10.12 44.56 -14.29
N ASN A 386 10.61 45.80 -14.21
CA ASN A 386 11.77 46.31 -14.91
C ASN A 386 13.05 45.59 -14.44
N THR A 387 13.25 44.34 -14.87
CA THR A 387 14.51 43.62 -14.69
C THR A 387 14.56 42.50 -15.71
N THR A 388 15.63 42.48 -16.49
CA THR A 388 16.17 41.25 -17.07
C THR A 388 16.04 40.13 -16.05
N VAL A 389 15.08 39.21 -16.24
CA VAL A 389 14.90 38.01 -15.42
C VAL A 389 16.03 37.05 -15.79
N VAL A 390 17.24 37.43 -15.39
CA VAL A 390 18.40 36.57 -15.35
C VAL A 390 18.19 35.69 -14.14
N VAL A 391 18.31 34.38 -14.34
CA VAL A 391 18.27 33.34 -13.32
C VAL A 391 19.26 33.73 -12.22
N SER A 392 18.77 34.42 -11.20
CA SER A 392 19.55 34.94 -10.08
C SER A 392 19.04 34.29 -8.81
N LYS A 393 19.87 34.25 -7.75
CA LYS A 393 19.45 33.78 -6.42
C LYS A 393 18.12 34.40 -5.95
N ASN A 394 17.84 35.64 -6.41
CA ASN A 394 16.60 36.36 -6.11
C ASN A 394 15.33 35.70 -6.70
N LEU A 395 15.41 34.86 -7.73
CA LEU A 395 14.22 34.19 -8.30
C LEU A 395 13.64 33.13 -7.37
N VAL A 396 14.46 32.43 -6.59
CA VAL A 396 13.97 31.45 -5.62
C VAL A 396 13.38 32.15 -4.40
N GLU A 397 13.92 33.30 -4.01
CA GLU A 397 13.29 34.14 -2.98
C GLU A 397 12.00 34.84 -3.46
N ASN A 398 11.75 34.82 -4.77
CA ASN A 398 10.58 35.45 -5.37
C ASN A 398 9.33 34.57 -5.23
N THR A 399 8.46 34.95 -4.29
CA THR A 399 7.15 34.33 -4.07
C THR A 399 6.28 34.31 -5.34
N VAL A 400 6.39 35.32 -6.21
CA VAL A 400 5.66 35.38 -7.48
C VAL A 400 6.10 34.29 -8.45
N PHE A 401 7.40 33.95 -8.46
CA PHE A 401 7.91 32.86 -9.31
C PHE A 401 7.28 31.53 -8.89
N VAL A 402 7.37 31.17 -7.60
CA VAL A 402 6.86 29.87 -7.13
C VAL A 402 5.34 29.78 -7.25
N GLU A 403 4.59 30.86 -7.01
CA GLU A 403 3.14 30.87 -7.21
C GLU A 403 2.75 30.60 -8.66
N LYS A 404 3.43 31.25 -9.62
CA LYS A 404 3.22 30.99 -11.05
C LYS A 404 3.65 29.56 -11.40
N MET A 405 4.79 29.10 -10.90
CA MET A 405 5.30 27.76 -11.17
C MET A 405 4.34 26.68 -10.68
N VAL A 406 3.82 26.79 -9.45
CA VAL A 406 2.82 25.89 -8.88
C VAL A 406 1.53 25.93 -9.69
N LYS A 407 1.06 27.12 -10.08
CA LYS A 407 -0.10 27.27 -10.97
C LYS A 407 0.11 26.58 -12.31
N TYR A 408 1.29 26.70 -12.91
CA TYR A 408 1.57 26.08 -14.20
C TYR A 408 1.78 24.58 -14.09
N LEU A 409 2.42 24.08 -13.03
CA LEU A 409 2.48 22.64 -12.71
C LEU A 409 1.08 22.04 -12.57
N GLN A 410 0.20 22.68 -11.81
CA GLN A 410 -1.19 22.25 -11.62
C GLN A 410 -1.98 22.16 -12.95
N ASN A 411 -1.66 23.04 -13.90
CA ASN A 411 -2.34 23.12 -15.21
C ASN A 411 -1.53 22.46 -16.35
N THR A 412 -0.46 21.72 -16.03
CA THR A 412 0.32 21.02 -17.05
C THR A 412 -0.48 19.80 -17.53
N SER A 413 -0.59 19.68 -18.86
CA SER A 413 -1.23 18.56 -19.52
C SER A 413 -0.50 18.26 -20.83
N PHE A 414 -0.09 17.02 -21.02
CA PHE A 414 0.53 16.54 -22.27
C PHE A 414 0.39 15.02 -22.39
N ASP A 415 0.54 14.49 -23.60
CA ASP A 415 0.51 13.05 -23.83
C ASP A 415 1.83 12.41 -23.38
N GLY A 416 1.74 11.50 -22.41
CA GLY A 416 2.88 10.78 -21.86
C GLY A 416 3.13 9.44 -22.56
N LEU A 417 4.28 8.84 -22.26
CA LEU A 417 4.75 7.59 -22.87
C LEU A 417 3.82 6.39 -22.59
N SER A 418 2.95 6.47 -21.58
CA SER A 418 1.99 5.39 -21.27
C SER A 418 0.82 5.32 -22.26
N GLY A 419 0.71 6.27 -23.19
CA GLY A 419 -0.48 6.51 -24.01
C GLY A 419 -1.62 7.19 -23.25
N LYS A 420 -1.36 7.61 -22.00
CA LYS A 420 -2.31 8.36 -21.15
C LYS A 420 -1.80 9.78 -20.96
N THR A 421 -2.72 10.74 -20.99
CA THR A 421 -2.40 12.14 -20.71
C THR A 421 -1.88 12.28 -19.27
N VAL A 422 -0.73 12.94 -19.13
CA VAL A 422 -0.18 13.38 -17.84
C VAL A 422 -0.99 14.60 -17.40
N ARG A 423 -1.70 14.50 -16.28
CA ARG A 423 -2.39 15.63 -15.62
C ARG A 423 -2.48 15.37 -14.12
N PHE A 424 -2.63 16.44 -13.35
CA PHE A 424 -2.87 16.37 -11.91
C PHE A 424 -4.33 16.69 -11.55
N ASP A 425 -4.81 16.09 -10.47
CA ASP A 425 -6.05 16.50 -9.80
C ASP A 425 -5.81 17.74 -8.90
N GLU A 426 -6.85 18.18 -8.19
CA GLU A 426 -6.78 19.33 -7.27
C GLU A 426 -5.75 19.13 -6.14
N ASP A 427 -5.47 17.87 -5.76
CA ASP A 427 -4.49 17.49 -4.75
C ASP A 427 -3.06 17.35 -5.33
N GLY A 428 -2.87 17.59 -6.63
CA GLY A 428 -1.56 17.56 -7.28
C GLY A 428 -1.07 16.16 -7.60
N ILE A 429 -1.97 15.18 -7.57
CA ILE A 429 -1.65 13.78 -7.81
C ILE A 429 -2.21 13.36 -9.17
N ARG A 430 -1.43 12.59 -9.91
CA ARG A 430 -1.92 11.94 -11.13
C ARG A 430 -2.90 10.82 -10.74
N GLN A 431 -4.11 10.91 -11.26
CA GLN A 431 -5.12 9.88 -11.08
C GLN A 431 -4.87 8.70 -12.03
N ILE A 432 -4.88 7.48 -11.49
CA ILE A 432 -4.88 6.24 -12.27
C ILE A 432 -6.06 5.40 -11.78
N ASN A 433 -6.54 4.56 -12.69
CA ASN A 433 -7.92 4.11 -12.75
C ASN A 433 -7.99 2.60 -13.05
N VAL A 434 -6.83 1.95 -13.12
CA VAL A 434 -6.72 0.53 -13.44
C VAL A 434 -5.62 -0.09 -12.59
N LEU A 435 -5.94 -1.22 -11.96
CA LEU A 435 -4.99 -2.03 -11.19
C LEU A 435 -4.81 -3.37 -11.88
N ASP A 436 -3.58 -3.85 -11.94
CA ASP A 436 -3.28 -5.22 -12.35
C ASP A 436 -3.15 -6.10 -11.09
N VAL A 437 -3.58 -7.34 -11.19
CA VAL A 437 -3.38 -8.37 -10.19
C VAL A 437 -2.47 -9.43 -10.77
N TYR A 438 -1.28 -9.54 -10.20
CA TYR A 438 -0.33 -10.58 -10.55
C TYR A 438 -0.49 -11.79 -9.64
N GLN A 439 -0.16 -12.96 -10.16
CA GLN A 439 0.04 -14.18 -9.39
C GLN A 439 1.45 -14.69 -9.58
N TYR A 440 2.05 -15.18 -8.50
CA TYR A 440 3.34 -15.87 -8.55
C TYR A 440 3.13 -17.36 -8.87
N GLN A 441 3.25 -17.75 -10.14
CA GLN A 441 2.99 -19.12 -10.59
C GLN A 441 4.26 -19.98 -10.57
N TRP A 442 4.09 -21.26 -10.27
CA TRP A 442 5.18 -22.24 -10.19
C TRP A 442 5.22 -23.13 -11.44
N ASN A 443 6.35 -23.18 -12.15
CA ASN A 443 6.53 -24.02 -13.36
C ASN A 443 7.37 -25.30 -13.13
N ASN A 444 7.31 -25.87 -11.93
CA ASN A 444 8.15 -27.00 -11.45
C ASN A 444 9.64 -26.67 -11.25
N THR A 445 10.17 -25.64 -11.91
CA THR A 445 11.60 -25.26 -11.81
C THR A 445 11.84 -23.90 -11.17
N LYS A 446 10.92 -22.96 -11.41
CA LYS A 446 11.04 -21.56 -11.00
C LYS A 446 9.65 -20.96 -10.80
N ILE A 447 9.60 -19.93 -9.97
CA ILE A 447 8.43 -19.08 -9.83
C ILE A 447 8.51 -17.91 -10.82
N PHE A 448 7.40 -17.56 -11.45
CA PHE A 448 7.30 -16.42 -12.36
C PHE A 448 6.01 -15.64 -12.09
N ARG A 449 5.96 -14.36 -12.47
CA ARG A 449 4.76 -13.53 -12.33
C ARG A 449 3.90 -13.61 -13.59
N ALA A 450 2.60 -13.80 -13.43
CA ALA A 450 1.62 -13.73 -14.51
C ALA A 450 0.50 -12.74 -14.13
N ASN A 451 0.09 -11.88 -15.05
CA ASN A 451 -1.08 -11.02 -14.85
C ASN A 451 -2.33 -11.91 -14.95
N VAL A 452 -3.14 -11.94 -13.90
CA VAL A 452 -4.32 -12.83 -13.78
C VAL A 452 -5.64 -12.07 -13.67
N ALA A 453 -5.63 -10.78 -13.33
CA ALA A 453 -6.83 -9.97 -13.31
C ALA A 453 -6.54 -8.48 -13.44
N VAL A 454 -7.55 -7.73 -13.85
CA VAL A 454 -7.55 -6.27 -13.93
C VAL A 454 -8.75 -5.72 -13.16
N VAL A 455 -8.53 -4.68 -12.36
CA VAL A 455 -9.57 -3.93 -11.65
C VAL A 455 -9.74 -2.57 -12.32
N HIS A 456 -10.93 -2.27 -12.83
CA HIS A 456 -11.24 -1.02 -13.54
C HIS A 456 -11.84 0.05 -12.61
N VAL A 457 -11.98 1.28 -13.14
CA VAL A 457 -12.52 2.48 -12.47
C VAL A 457 -13.94 2.32 -11.98
N ASP A 458 -14.76 1.62 -12.77
CA ASP A 458 -16.13 1.26 -12.40
C ASP A 458 -16.16 0.17 -11.32
N GLU A 459 -14.97 -0.16 -10.80
CA GLU A 459 -14.71 -1.16 -9.79
C GLU A 459 -15.08 -2.58 -10.22
N SER A 460 -15.18 -2.82 -11.52
CA SER A 460 -15.32 -4.16 -12.07
C SER A 460 -13.98 -4.90 -11.98
N LEU A 461 -14.04 -6.16 -11.53
CA LEU A 461 -12.92 -7.08 -11.54
C LEU A 461 -13.06 -7.99 -12.77
N VAL A 462 -12.11 -7.89 -13.69
CA VAL A 462 -12.01 -8.76 -14.86
C VAL A 462 -10.89 -9.76 -14.61
N ILE A 463 -11.26 -11.02 -14.43
CA ILE A 463 -10.28 -12.10 -14.29
C ILE A 463 -9.89 -12.59 -15.67
N HIS A 464 -8.60 -12.50 -15.98
CA HIS A 464 -8.00 -13.16 -17.12
C HIS A 464 -7.83 -14.64 -16.77
N TYR A 465 -8.92 -15.41 -16.87
CA TYR A 465 -8.85 -16.85 -16.79
C TYR A 465 -7.93 -17.36 -17.90
N HIS A 466 -6.67 -17.62 -17.54
CA HIS A 466 -5.88 -18.56 -18.29
C HIS A 466 -6.55 -19.91 -18.04
N GLN A 467 -7.38 -20.34 -18.99
CA GLN A 467 -8.03 -21.65 -18.99
C GLN A 467 -7.01 -22.72 -18.57
N PRO A 468 -7.38 -23.74 -17.77
CA PRO A 468 -6.43 -24.78 -17.38
C PRO A 468 -6.00 -25.56 -18.63
N PHE A 469 -4.81 -25.25 -19.15
CA PHE A 469 -4.22 -25.95 -20.28
C PHE A 469 -3.37 -27.10 -19.73
N SER A 470 -4.00 -28.27 -19.58
CA SER A 470 -3.34 -29.57 -19.33
C SER A 470 -2.74 -29.81 -17.94
N ARG A 471 -2.21 -31.03 -17.73
CA ARG A 471 -1.38 -31.42 -16.56
C ARG A 471 -0.15 -30.50 -16.38
N ASP A 472 0.23 -29.75 -17.40
CA ASP A 472 1.43 -28.92 -17.44
C ASP A 472 1.15 -27.41 -17.18
N SER A 473 -0.11 -26.96 -17.08
CA SER A 473 -0.48 -25.57 -16.68
C SER A 473 -1.79 -25.56 -15.89
N PRO A 474 -1.72 -25.77 -14.56
CA PRO A 474 -2.86 -26.12 -13.70
C PRO A 474 -3.88 -24.99 -13.39
N GLY A 475 -3.85 -23.86 -14.13
CA GLY A 475 -4.66 -22.67 -13.81
C GLY A 475 -4.12 -21.90 -12.60
N MET A 476 -4.90 -20.95 -12.06
CA MET A 476 -4.47 -20.09 -10.95
C MET A 476 -4.16 -20.88 -9.67
N TRP A 477 -4.98 -21.88 -9.32
CA TRP A 477 -4.76 -22.71 -8.13
C TRP A 477 -5.08 -24.18 -8.44
N PRO A 478 -4.05 -25.05 -8.55
CA PRO A 478 -4.20 -26.45 -8.98
C PRO A 478 -5.18 -27.30 -8.17
N ASP A 479 -5.27 -27.04 -6.87
CA ASP A 479 -6.06 -27.74 -5.84
C ASP A 479 -7.30 -26.93 -5.43
N GLY A 480 -7.62 -25.88 -6.20
CA GLY A 480 -8.75 -24.99 -5.95
C GLY A 480 -8.41 -23.77 -5.12
N VAL A 481 -9.41 -22.88 -4.99
CA VAL A 481 -9.29 -21.65 -4.21
C VAL A 481 -9.05 -21.99 -2.73
N PRO A 482 -8.00 -21.45 -2.08
CA PRO A 482 -7.78 -21.68 -0.66
C PRO A 482 -8.97 -21.23 0.19
N ASN A 483 -9.34 -22.05 1.18
CA ASN A 483 -10.34 -21.67 2.18
C ASN A 483 -9.77 -20.64 3.14
N ASP A 484 -10.60 -19.74 3.66
CA ASP A 484 -10.18 -18.64 4.54
C ASP A 484 -9.89 -19.06 6.00
N GLY A 485 -10.31 -20.25 6.39
CA GLY A 485 -10.03 -20.86 7.68
C GLY A 485 -10.72 -22.20 7.85
N VAL A 486 -10.95 -22.61 9.10
CA VAL A 486 -11.72 -23.82 9.43
C VAL A 486 -13.18 -23.42 9.70
N PRO A 487 -14.20 -24.17 9.24
CA PRO A 487 -15.58 -23.93 9.65
C PRO A 487 -15.70 -24.10 11.17
N ILE A 488 -16.26 -23.09 11.84
CA ILE A 488 -16.55 -23.11 13.28
C ILE A 488 -18.01 -23.54 13.41
N GLU A 489 -18.27 -24.72 13.98
CA GLU A 489 -19.62 -25.16 14.34
C GLU A 489 -19.86 -24.87 15.83
N ASP A 490 -20.68 -23.86 16.13
CA ASP A 490 -21.12 -23.57 17.50
C ASP A 490 -22.19 -24.60 17.94
N VAL A 491 -21.74 -25.70 18.54
CA VAL A 491 -22.66 -26.71 19.09
C VAL A 491 -23.02 -26.33 20.54
N VAL A 492 -24.17 -25.69 20.72
CA VAL A 492 -24.75 -25.50 22.05
C VAL A 492 -25.34 -26.84 22.51
N THR A 493 -24.70 -27.49 23.49
CA THR A 493 -25.19 -28.75 24.07
C THR A 493 -25.79 -28.53 25.46
N VAL A 494 -26.90 -29.22 25.74
CA VAL A 494 -27.47 -29.34 27.08
C VAL A 494 -26.99 -30.66 27.69
N SER A 495 -26.59 -30.65 28.97
CA SER A 495 -26.13 -31.87 29.66
C SER A 495 -27.24 -32.93 29.70
N VAL A 496 -26.96 -34.10 29.12
CA VAL A 496 -27.89 -35.25 29.11
C VAL A 496 -28.29 -35.65 30.53
N GLY A 497 -27.37 -35.56 31.50
CA GLY A 497 -27.66 -35.88 32.90
C GLY A 497 -28.70 -34.94 33.51
N LEU A 498 -28.56 -33.62 33.28
CA LEU A 498 -29.53 -32.64 33.75
C LEU A 498 -30.88 -32.82 33.04
N THR A 499 -30.86 -33.08 31.74
CA THR A 499 -32.06 -33.37 30.95
C THR A 499 -32.87 -34.52 31.54
N VAL A 500 -32.22 -35.65 31.83
CA VAL A 500 -32.88 -36.83 32.42
C VAL A 500 -33.49 -36.49 33.77
N VAL A 501 -32.75 -35.77 34.63
CA VAL A 501 -33.24 -35.38 35.96
C VAL A 501 -34.50 -34.52 35.86
N TYR A 502 -34.48 -33.45 35.05
CA TYR A 502 -35.63 -32.56 34.88
C TYR A 502 -36.85 -33.27 34.31
N VAL A 503 -36.66 -34.14 33.30
CA VAL A 503 -37.76 -34.89 32.68
C VAL A 503 -38.37 -35.88 33.67
N VAL A 504 -37.56 -36.57 34.48
CA VAL A 504 -38.07 -37.51 35.50
C VAL A 504 -38.90 -36.79 36.57
N PHE A 505 -38.41 -35.66 37.09
CA PHE A 505 -39.16 -34.86 38.07
C PHE A 505 -40.44 -34.28 37.46
N ALA A 506 -40.40 -33.79 36.22
CA ALA A 506 -41.58 -33.27 35.53
C ALA A 506 -42.62 -34.37 35.27
N ALA A 507 -42.20 -35.56 34.84
CA ALA A 507 -43.09 -36.70 34.63
C ALA A 507 -43.74 -37.19 35.94
N ALA A 508 -42.98 -37.24 37.03
CA ALA A 508 -43.50 -37.57 38.36
C ALA A 508 -44.53 -36.53 38.83
N GLY A 509 -44.25 -35.24 38.64
CA GLY A 509 -45.16 -34.14 38.95
C GLY A 509 -46.44 -34.19 38.12
N LEU A 510 -46.34 -34.48 36.82
CA LEU A 510 -47.47 -34.65 35.92
C LEU A 510 -48.38 -35.81 36.37
N ALA A 511 -47.78 -36.96 36.70
CA ALA A 511 -48.53 -38.11 37.20
C ALA A 511 -49.26 -37.78 38.51
N PHE A 512 -48.60 -37.07 39.43
CA PHE A 512 -49.19 -36.64 40.69
C PHE A 512 -50.38 -35.69 40.47
N ALA A 513 -50.24 -34.70 39.58
CA ALA A 513 -51.32 -33.76 39.25
C ALA A 513 -52.56 -34.47 38.70
N VAL A 514 -52.38 -35.47 37.83
CA VAL A 514 -53.47 -36.29 37.29
C VAL A 514 -54.17 -37.09 38.40
N VAL A 515 -53.40 -37.69 39.32
CA VAL A 515 -53.97 -38.40 40.48
C VAL A 515 -54.78 -37.45 41.36
N CYS A 516 -54.29 -36.24 41.64
CA CYS A 516 -55.00 -35.22 42.42
C CYS A 516 -56.32 -34.79 41.76
N ILE A 517 -56.33 -34.58 40.44
CA ILE A 517 -57.56 -34.28 39.70
C ILE A 517 -58.54 -35.44 39.79
N PHE A 518 -58.08 -36.67 39.55
CA PHE A 518 -58.92 -37.87 39.58
C PHE A 518 -59.50 -38.13 40.97
N PHE A 519 -58.70 -37.95 42.02
CA PHE A 519 -59.15 -38.00 43.42
C PHE A 519 -60.26 -36.97 43.68
N THR A 520 -60.07 -35.74 43.20
CA THR A 520 -61.06 -34.65 43.35
C THR A 520 -62.34 -34.95 42.56
N LEU A 521 -62.26 -35.65 41.42
CA LEU A 521 -63.43 -36.10 40.63
C LEU A 521 -64.22 -37.18 41.36
N ILE A 522 -63.56 -38.24 41.84
CA ILE A 522 -64.23 -39.36 42.53
C ILE A 522 -64.94 -38.90 43.79
N PHE A 523 -64.27 -38.08 44.61
CA PHE A 523 -64.77 -37.71 45.93
C PHE A 523 -65.51 -36.38 45.96
N ARG A 524 -65.86 -35.79 44.79
CA ARG A 524 -66.50 -34.48 44.65
C ARG A 524 -67.74 -34.26 45.53
N ASN A 525 -68.50 -35.34 45.78
CA ASN A 525 -69.74 -35.29 46.55
C ASN A 525 -69.53 -35.37 48.08
N ARG A 526 -68.30 -35.57 48.57
CA ARG A 526 -68.00 -35.58 50.01
C ARG A 526 -67.96 -34.16 50.57
N LYS A 527 -68.53 -33.95 51.76
CA LYS A 527 -68.66 -32.63 52.41
C LYS A 527 -67.33 -31.86 52.49
N LEU A 528 -66.23 -32.54 52.83
CA LEU A 528 -64.89 -31.96 52.93
C LEU A 528 -64.41 -31.35 51.60
N ILE A 529 -64.56 -32.07 50.49
CA ILE A 529 -64.11 -31.62 49.16
C ILE A 529 -65.03 -30.54 48.59
N ARG A 530 -66.32 -30.57 48.92
CA ARG A 530 -67.26 -29.52 48.50
C ARG A 530 -66.95 -28.17 49.17
N LEU A 531 -66.44 -28.19 50.41
CA LEU A 531 -66.03 -26.98 51.14
C LEU A 531 -64.70 -26.39 50.63
N SER A 532 -63.84 -27.19 49.99
CA SER A 532 -62.56 -26.75 49.42
C SER A 532 -62.65 -26.25 47.96
N SER A 533 -63.86 -25.95 47.47
CA SER A 533 -64.11 -25.42 46.12
C SER A 533 -63.51 -26.29 45.00
N PRO A 534 -64.16 -27.42 44.64
CA PRO A 534 -63.59 -28.41 43.72
C PRO A 534 -63.28 -27.85 42.32
N ASN A 535 -64.04 -26.87 41.84
CA ASN A 535 -63.78 -26.21 40.56
C ASN A 535 -62.44 -25.45 40.53
N LEU A 536 -62.04 -24.86 41.65
CA LEU A 536 -60.74 -24.19 41.78
C LEU A 536 -59.60 -25.21 41.79
N ASN A 537 -59.80 -26.35 42.45
CA ASN A 537 -58.80 -27.43 42.48
C ASN A 537 -58.61 -28.07 41.10
N TYR A 538 -59.65 -28.16 40.26
CA TYR A 538 -59.50 -28.57 38.86
C TYR A 538 -58.65 -27.58 38.06
N LEU A 539 -58.87 -26.27 38.24
CA LEU A 539 -58.10 -25.23 37.57
C LEU A 539 -56.61 -25.28 37.98
N ILE A 540 -56.34 -25.42 39.28
CA ILE A 540 -54.97 -25.56 39.81
C ILE A 540 -54.29 -26.81 39.26
N GLY A 541 -54.99 -27.95 39.24
CA GLY A 541 -54.47 -29.20 38.67
C GLY A 541 -54.16 -29.11 37.17
N LEU A 542 -55.05 -28.47 36.39
CA LEU A 542 -54.83 -28.21 34.97
C LEU A 542 -53.63 -27.28 34.74
N GLY A 543 -53.49 -26.23 35.54
CA GLY A 543 -52.32 -25.34 35.50
C GLY A 543 -51.02 -26.07 35.80
N ALA A 544 -51.01 -26.95 36.81
CA ALA A 544 -49.84 -27.77 37.13
C ALA A 544 -49.45 -28.71 35.98
N ILE A 545 -50.43 -29.34 35.32
CA ILE A 545 -50.19 -30.17 34.13
C ILE A 545 -49.49 -29.36 33.03
N VAL A 546 -49.99 -28.16 32.73
CA VAL A 546 -49.43 -27.27 31.71
C VAL A 546 -47.98 -26.87 32.04
N LEU A 547 -47.69 -26.53 33.30
CA LEU A 547 -46.33 -26.19 33.75
C LEU A 547 -45.35 -27.37 33.65
N TYR A 548 -45.76 -28.59 34.01
CA TYR A 548 -44.89 -29.76 33.89
C TYR A 548 -44.63 -30.13 32.42
N LEU A 549 -45.60 -29.94 31.53
CA LEU A 549 -45.40 -30.11 30.09
C LEU A 549 -44.40 -29.09 29.53
N ASN A 550 -44.39 -27.85 30.02
CA ASN A 550 -43.42 -26.82 29.62
C ASN A 550 -41.97 -27.22 29.93
N ILE A 551 -41.71 -27.76 31.13
CA ILE A 551 -40.37 -28.24 31.52
C ILE A 551 -39.89 -29.34 30.55
N ILE A 552 -40.78 -30.24 30.13
CA ILE A 552 -40.41 -31.28 29.16
C ILE A 552 -40.07 -30.64 27.82
N THR A 553 -40.84 -29.66 27.35
CA THR A 553 -40.57 -28.98 26.07
C THR A 553 -39.26 -28.18 26.08
N LEU A 554 -38.90 -27.52 27.19
CA LEU A 554 -37.66 -26.73 27.30
C LEU A 554 -36.38 -27.54 27.10
N VAL A 555 -36.45 -28.84 27.35
CA VAL A 555 -35.28 -29.72 27.45
C VAL A 555 -35.13 -30.61 26.20
N ILE A 556 -36.09 -30.58 25.27
CA ILE A 556 -36.03 -31.37 24.02
C ILE A 556 -34.93 -30.78 23.12
N PRO A 557 -33.85 -31.53 22.84
CA PRO A 557 -32.85 -31.08 21.88
C PRO A 557 -33.44 -31.16 20.47
N THR A 558 -33.33 -30.08 19.70
CA THR A 558 -33.71 -30.08 18.29
C THR A 558 -32.64 -29.40 17.45
N THR A 559 -32.23 -30.08 16.38
CA THR A 559 -31.35 -29.55 15.35
C THR A 559 -32.12 -28.95 14.17
N ASN A 560 -33.45 -29.09 14.17
CA ASN A 560 -34.31 -28.57 13.11
C ASN A 560 -34.84 -27.17 13.49
N THR A 561 -34.47 -26.17 12.70
CA THR A 561 -34.80 -24.75 12.92
C THR A 561 -36.31 -24.47 12.92
N HIS A 562 -37.08 -25.14 12.04
CA HIS A 562 -38.53 -25.00 12.01
C HIS A 562 -39.19 -25.59 13.27
N PHE A 563 -38.72 -26.77 13.70
CA PHE A 563 -39.23 -27.39 14.91
C PHE A 563 -38.87 -26.57 16.16
N ALA A 564 -37.65 -26.00 16.21
CA ALA A 564 -37.22 -25.08 17.26
C ALA A 564 -38.13 -23.85 17.35
N ALA A 565 -38.45 -23.22 16.21
CA ALA A 565 -39.33 -22.06 16.18
C ALA A 565 -40.74 -22.37 16.71
N VAL A 566 -41.30 -23.52 16.34
CA VAL A 566 -42.61 -23.98 16.86
C VAL A 566 -42.53 -24.20 18.37
N LEU A 567 -41.47 -24.87 18.85
CA LEU A 567 -41.26 -25.15 20.27
C LEU A 567 -41.13 -23.85 21.08
N CYS A 568 -40.37 -22.86 20.61
CA CYS A 568 -40.24 -21.55 21.24
C CYS A 568 -41.58 -20.82 21.36
N ASN A 569 -42.41 -20.85 20.31
CA ASN A 569 -43.74 -20.25 20.34
C ASN A 569 -44.67 -20.94 21.35
N VAL A 570 -44.58 -22.28 21.46
CA VAL A 570 -45.34 -23.06 22.44
C VAL A 570 -44.87 -22.73 23.87
N ILE A 571 -43.57 -22.64 24.09
CA ILE A 571 -42.98 -22.28 25.39
C ILE A 571 -43.39 -20.86 25.81
N GLN A 572 -43.43 -19.90 24.88
CA GLN A 572 -43.84 -18.52 25.18
C GLN A 572 -45.34 -18.38 25.49
N PHE A 573 -46.17 -19.29 24.96
CA PHE A 573 -47.62 -19.29 25.17
C PHE A 573 -48.03 -19.88 26.51
N ILE A 574 -47.25 -20.85 27.02
CA ILE A 574 -47.45 -21.51 28.32
C ILE A 574 -46.89 -20.66 29.44
#